data_AF-A0AAW1VLP8-F1
#
_entry.id   AF-A0AAW1VLP8-F1
#
_cell.length_a   1.000
_cell.length_b   1.000
_cell.length_c   1.000
_cell.angle_alpha   90.00
_cell.angle_beta   90.00
_cell.angle_gamma   90.00
#
_symmetry.space_group_name_H-M   'P 1'
#
loop_
_entity.id
_entity.type
_entity.pdbx_description
1 polymer ?
#
loop_
_entity_poly.entity_id
_entity_poly.type
_entity_poly.pdbx_seq_one_letter_code
_entity_poly.pdbx_strand_id
1 'polypeptide(L)'
;MMMEGQHGRQESDIALNVAQDFGLAKLLKSDQSRTYTALRGTRGYVAPEWHRNMAITVKADVYSFGVVLLEIICCRRVVNMDIPEDEITLENWVYHCLEANELDTLVKEDELDTSKLREMVFAASRMSHHCALR
;
A
#
# COMPACT_ATOMS: atom_id res chain seq x y z
N MET A 1 20.07 42.91 8.00
CA MET A 1 20.22 42.25 9.33
C MET A 1 18.91 41.51 9.57
N MET A 2 18.95 40.17 9.51
CA MET A 2 18.00 39.13 10.00
C MET A 2 16.48 39.37 9.75
N MET A 3 15.81 38.65 8.83
CA MET A 3 15.26 37.28 8.96
C MET A 3 14.20 37.15 10.07
N GLU A 4 12.95 36.86 9.71
CA GLU A 4 12.08 35.72 10.09
C GLU A 4 10.75 35.91 9.31
N GLY A 5 10.18 34.98 8.55
CA GLY A 5 10.25 33.53 8.62
C GLY A 5 8.85 32.95 8.90
N GLN A 6 7.80 33.36 8.18
CA GLN A 6 6.49 32.68 8.28
C GLN A 6 6.47 31.47 7.34
N HIS A 7 7.07 30.39 7.82
CA HIS A 7 6.95 29.05 7.27
C HIS A 7 5.57 28.51 7.65
N GLY A 8 4.60 28.68 6.75
CA GLY A 8 3.33 27.98 6.81
C GLY A 8 3.58 26.48 6.68
N ARG A 9 3.67 25.79 7.82
CA ARG A 9 3.75 24.33 7.89
C ARG A 9 2.40 23.79 7.40
N GLN A 10 2.38 23.35 6.13
CA GLN A 10 1.25 22.60 5.58
C GLN A 10 1.21 21.26 6.33
N GLU A 11 0.36 21.15 7.35
CA GLU A 11 -0.04 19.86 7.89
C GLU A 11 -0.70 19.10 6.74
N SER A 12 0.01 18.09 6.23
CA SER A 12 -0.59 17.13 5.31
C SER A 12 -1.44 16.19 6.13
N ASP A 13 -2.68 16.59 6.40
CA ASP A 13 -3.70 15.67 6.88
C ASP A 13 -3.74 14.49 5.91
N ILE A 14 -3.33 13.32 6.40
CA ILE A 14 -3.50 12.06 5.67
C ILE A 14 -5.01 11.84 5.65
N ALA A 15 -5.66 12.34 4.59
CA ALA A 15 -7.05 12.05 4.31
C ALA A 15 -7.14 10.56 3.94
N LEU A 16 -7.21 9.71 4.98
CA LEU A 16 -7.63 8.33 4.92
C LEU A 16 -9.09 8.32 4.47
N ASN A 17 -9.31 8.38 3.16
CA ASN A 17 -10.61 8.11 2.57
C ASN A 17 -10.91 6.63 2.80
N VAL A 18 -11.53 6.32 3.94
CA VAL A 18 -12.07 4.99 4.24
C VAL A 18 -12.97 4.60 3.07
N ALA A 19 -12.59 3.54 2.36
CA ALA A 19 -13.17 3.14 1.09
C ALA A 19 -14.71 3.03 1.16
N GLN A 20 -15.40 4.00 0.55
CA GLN A 20 -16.85 3.95 0.32
C GLN A 20 -17.21 3.65 -1.14
N ASP A 21 -16.22 3.32 -1.99
CA ASP A 21 -16.44 3.08 -3.42
C ASP A 21 -16.55 1.57 -3.73
N PHE A 22 -17.76 1.03 -3.59
CA PHE A 22 -18.07 -0.34 -4.00
C PHE A 22 -18.33 -0.47 -5.51
N GLY A 23 -18.01 0.54 -6.33
CA GLY A 23 -18.27 0.56 -7.77
C GLY A 23 -17.60 -0.57 -8.56
N LEU A 24 -16.63 -1.26 -7.95
CA LEU A 24 -15.95 -2.44 -8.50
C LEU A 24 -16.26 -3.76 -7.78
N ALA A 25 -17.07 -3.73 -6.71
CA ALA A 25 -17.39 -4.91 -5.94
C ALA A 25 -18.23 -5.90 -6.76
N LYS A 26 -17.90 -7.20 -6.65
CA LYS A 26 -18.66 -8.28 -7.29
C LYS A 26 -19.09 -9.32 -6.26
N LEU A 27 -20.38 -9.61 -6.21
CA LEU A 27 -20.92 -10.70 -5.42
C LEU A 27 -20.65 -12.03 -6.14
N LEU A 28 -19.97 -12.94 -5.47
CA LEU A 28 -19.76 -14.31 -5.94
C LEU A 28 -20.79 -15.24 -5.29
N LYS A 29 -21.19 -16.28 -6.03
CA LYS A 29 -21.99 -17.38 -5.45
C LYS A 29 -21.13 -18.19 -4.47
N SER A 30 -21.77 -18.95 -3.58
CA SER A 30 -21.09 -19.74 -2.55
C SER A 30 -20.07 -20.76 -3.09
N ASP A 31 -20.22 -21.19 -4.35
CA ASP A 31 -19.34 -22.11 -5.07
C ASP A 31 -18.32 -21.41 -5.98
N GLN A 32 -18.37 -20.08 -6.09
CA GLN A 32 -17.55 -19.30 -6.99
C GLN A 32 -16.40 -18.61 -6.24
N SER A 33 -15.17 -19.03 -6.49
CA SER A 33 -13.96 -18.42 -5.91
C SER A 33 -13.22 -17.46 -6.86
N ARG A 34 -13.71 -17.35 -8.10
CA ARG A 34 -13.02 -16.74 -9.23
C ARG A 34 -13.96 -15.94 -10.12
N THR A 35 -13.51 -14.78 -10.61
CA THR A 35 -14.26 -13.96 -11.56
C THR A 35 -13.33 -13.29 -12.57
N TYR A 36 -13.86 -12.98 -13.75
CA TYR A 36 -13.15 -12.22 -14.78
C TYR A 36 -13.76 -10.83 -14.88
N THR A 37 -12.92 -9.80 -14.80
CA THR A 37 -13.32 -8.40 -14.91
C THR A 37 -12.33 -7.69 -15.82
N ALA A 38 -12.82 -6.76 -16.65
CA ALA A 38 -11.94 -5.84 -17.36
C ALA A 38 -11.02 -5.12 -16.36
N LEU A 39 -9.77 -4.84 -16.77
CA LEU A 39 -8.79 -4.16 -15.93
C LEU A 39 -9.35 -2.80 -15.47
N ARG A 40 -9.69 -2.70 -14.19
CA ARG A 40 -10.19 -1.48 -13.53
C ARG A 40 -9.72 -1.48 -12.09
N GLY A 41 -8.97 -0.46 -11.68
CA GLY A 41 -8.53 -0.31 -10.29
C GLY A 41 -7.61 0.89 -10.13
N THR A 42 -7.34 1.25 -8.87
CA THR A 42 -6.47 2.38 -8.53
C THR A 42 -5.01 1.96 -8.60
N ARG A 43 -4.18 2.67 -9.38
CA ARG A 43 -2.75 2.39 -9.53
C ARG A 43 -2.08 2.24 -8.16
N GLY A 44 -1.19 1.26 -8.03
CA GLY A 44 -0.51 0.92 -6.78
C GLY A 44 -1.27 -0.04 -5.85
N TYR A 45 -2.59 -0.18 -6.00
CA TYR A 45 -3.41 -1.10 -5.21
C TYR A 45 -3.84 -2.34 -5.99
N VAL A 46 -3.62 -2.36 -7.31
CA VAL A 46 -4.01 -3.46 -8.19
C VAL A 46 -3.02 -4.62 -8.08
N ALA A 47 -3.51 -5.78 -7.67
CA ALA A 47 -2.71 -6.99 -7.60
C ALA A 47 -2.11 -7.38 -8.97
N PRO A 48 -0.86 -7.86 -9.04
CA PRO A 48 -0.17 -8.13 -10.30
C PRO A 48 -0.84 -9.22 -11.13
N GLU A 49 -1.56 -10.16 -10.52
CA GLU A 49 -2.35 -11.17 -11.23
C GLU A 49 -3.46 -10.59 -12.12
N TRP A 50 -3.97 -9.40 -11.79
CA TRP A 50 -5.00 -8.73 -12.58
C TRP A 50 -4.46 -8.33 -13.97
N HIS A 51 -3.18 -7.98 -14.06
CA HIS A 51 -2.52 -7.63 -15.32
C HIS A 51 -2.27 -8.83 -16.24
N ARG A 52 -2.34 -10.06 -15.71
CA ARG A 52 -2.03 -11.30 -16.45
C ARG A 52 -3.27 -11.97 -17.05
N ASN A 53 -4.40 -11.27 -17.13
CA ASN A 53 -5.71 -11.83 -17.53
C ASN A 53 -6.11 -13.08 -16.72
N MET A 54 -5.58 -13.22 -15.50
CA MET A 54 -5.93 -14.34 -14.62
C MET A 54 -7.26 -14.06 -13.91
N ALA A 55 -7.91 -15.13 -13.46
CA ALA A 55 -9.14 -15.00 -12.70
C ALA A 55 -8.85 -14.27 -11.37
N ILE A 56 -9.60 -13.19 -11.12
CA ILE A 56 -9.54 -12.45 -9.87
C ILE A 56 -10.13 -13.33 -8.78
N THR A 57 -9.42 -13.40 -7.65
CA THR A 57 -9.83 -14.14 -6.46
C THR A 57 -9.84 -13.20 -5.26
N VAL A 58 -10.31 -13.69 -4.11
CA VAL A 58 -10.19 -12.98 -2.82
C VAL A 58 -8.74 -12.57 -2.46
N LYS A 59 -7.72 -13.14 -3.13
CA LYS A 59 -6.31 -12.77 -2.94
C LYS A 59 -5.99 -11.37 -3.46
N ALA A 60 -6.73 -10.87 -4.45
CA ALA A 60 -6.57 -9.51 -4.92
C ALA A 60 -6.94 -8.49 -3.83
N ASP A 61 -8.01 -8.74 -3.07
CA ASP A 61 -8.41 -7.88 -1.96
C ASP A 61 -7.39 -7.93 -0.82
N VAL A 62 -6.81 -9.11 -0.54
CA VAL A 62 -5.74 -9.29 0.46
C VAL A 62 -4.47 -8.53 0.05
N TYR A 63 -4.11 -8.54 -1.24
CA TYR A 63 -3.01 -7.75 -1.78
C TYR A 63 -3.25 -6.25 -1.54
N SER A 64 -4.39 -5.73 -1.99
CA SER A 64 -4.71 -4.30 -1.85
C SER A 64 -4.75 -3.86 -0.39
N PHE A 65 -5.26 -4.71 0.50
CA PHE A 65 -5.24 -4.44 1.94
C PHE A 65 -3.82 -4.41 2.53
N GLY A 66 -2.93 -5.31 2.10
CA GLY A 66 -1.52 -5.26 2.49
C GLY A 66 -0.85 -3.95 2.10
N VAL A 67 -1.14 -3.45 0.90
CA VAL A 67 -0.66 -2.14 0.42
C VAL A 67 -1.22 -0.98 1.26
N VAL A 68 -2.51 -1.00 1.60
CA VAL A 68 -3.13 0.01 2.49
C VAL A 68 -2.49 -0.01 3.89
N LEU A 69 -2.21 -1.19 4.44
CA LEU A 69 -1.50 -1.29 5.72
C LEU A 69 -0.12 -0.67 5.64
N LEU A 70 0.63 -0.90 4.57
CA LEU A 70 1.93 -0.25 4.36
C LEU A 70 1.80 1.27 4.27
N GLU A 71 0.78 1.78 3.58
CA GLU A 71 0.50 3.23 3.49
C GLU A 71 0.26 3.84 4.87
N ILE A 72 -0.53 3.17 5.70
CA ILE A 72 -0.83 3.58 7.08
C ILE A 72 0.43 3.53 7.94
N ILE A 73 1.17 2.43 7.91
CA ILE A 73 2.39 2.25 8.73
C ILE A 73 3.45 3.29 8.35
N CYS A 74 3.66 3.51 7.05
CA CYS A 74 4.71 4.40 6.55
C CYS A 74 4.29 5.87 6.48
N CYS A 75 3.00 6.17 6.72
CA CYS A 75 2.40 7.48 6.52
C CYS A 75 2.77 8.11 5.15
N ARG A 76 2.88 7.28 4.10
CA ARG A 76 3.40 7.67 2.78
C ARG A 76 2.48 7.14 1.68
N ARG A 77 2.08 8.04 0.77
CA ARG A 77 1.22 7.68 -0.36
C ARG A 77 1.81 6.55 -1.21
N VAL A 78 0.99 5.57 -1.56
CA VAL A 78 1.37 4.36 -2.32
C VAL A 78 1.91 4.68 -3.71
N VAL A 79 1.30 5.66 -4.40
CA VAL A 79 1.72 6.15 -5.71
C VAL A 79 1.82 7.66 -5.64
N ASN A 80 2.98 8.20 -5.99
CA ASN A 80 3.08 9.61 -6.29
C ASN A 80 2.81 9.81 -7.78
N MET A 81 1.67 10.42 -8.11
CA MET A 81 1.23 10.62 -9.49
C MET A 81 2.10 11.64 -10.24
N ASP A 82 2.89 12.44 -9.49
CA ASP A 82 3.78 13.46 -10.02
C ASP A 82 5.17 12.92 -10.39
N ILE A 83 5.37 11.60 -10.28
CA ILE A 83 6.67 10.96 -10.36
C ILE A 83 6.65 9.82 -11.41
N PRO A 84 7.70 9.69 -12.26
CA PRO A 84 7.82 8.60 -13.21
C PRO A 84 7.81 7.21 -12.54
N GLU A 85 7.37 6.20 -13.30
CA GLU A 85 7.16 4.80 -12.87
C GLU A 85 8.42 4.13 -12.28
N ASP A 86 9.57 4.74 -12.51
CA ASP A 86 10.92 4.30 -12.18
C ASP A 86 11.32 4.69 -10.74
N GLU A 87 10.55 5.54 -10.05
CA GLU A 87 10.75 5.78 -8.62
C GLU A 87 10.16 4.66 -7.77
N ILE A 88 10.88 4.37 -6.69
CA ILE A 88 10.63 3.26 -5.78
C ILE A 88 9.18 3.29 -5.28
N THR A 89 8.36 2.32 -5.71
CA THR A 89 7.00 2.11 -5.16
C THR A 89 7.08 1.90 -3.66
N LEU A 90 5.99 2.20 -2.92
CA LEU A 90 5.98 1.98 -1.47
C LEU A 90 6.38 0.54 -1.10
N GLU A 91 5.92 -0.45 -1.88
CA GLU A 91 6.28 -1.86 -1.70
C GLU A 91 7.78 -2.10 -1.88
N ASN A 92 8.40 -1.57 -2.95
CA ASN A 92 9.83 -1.73 -3.19
C ASN A 92 10.68 -1.03 -2.12
N TRP A 93 10.24 0.13 -1.63
CA TRP A 93 10.97 0.86 -0.61
C TRP A 93 10.95 0.11 0.72
N VAL A 94 9.77 -0.36 1.13
CA VAL A 94 9.61 -1.21 2.32
C VAL A 94 10.44 -2.48 2.20
N TYR A 95 10.47 -3.10 1.02
CA TYR A 95 11.30 -4.27 0.75
C TYR A 95 12.79 -3.98 0.96
N HIS A 96 13.31 -2.88 0.42
CA HIS A 96 14.70 -2.48 0.62
C HIS A 96 15.02 -2.19 2.09
N CYS A 97 14.11 -1.52 2.82
CA CYS A 97 14.28 -1.29 4.27
C CYS A 97 14.28 -2.61 5.06
N LEU A 98 13.46 -3.61 4.65
CA LEU A 98 13.45 -4.95 5.25
C LEU A 98 14.77 -5.69 5.01
N GLU A 99 15.30 -5.66 3.78
CA GLU A 99 16.59 -6.28 3.44
C GLU A 99 17.77 -5.61 4.16
N ALA A 100 17.77 -4.28 4.25
CA ALA A 100 18.79 -3.51 4.94
C ALA A 100 18.65 -3.55 6.47
N ASN A 101 17.51 -4.04 6.98
CA ASN A 101 17.14 -4.00 8.41
C ASN A 101 17.09 -2.56 8.98
N GLU A 102 16.66 -1.61 8.15
CA GLU A 102 16.56 -0.16 8.44
C GLU A 102 15.08 0.27 8.60
N LEU A 103 14.32 -0.47 9.41
CA LEU A 103 12.86 -0.27 9.56
C LEU A 103 12.51 1.01 10.32
N ASP A 104 13.43 1.53 11.13
CA ASP A 104 13.34 2.81 11.80
C ASP A 104 13.17 3.98 10.81
N THR A 105 13.62 3.82 9.57
CA THR A 105 13.47 4.84 8.52
C THR A 105 12.06 4.89 7.92
N LEU A 106 11.21 3.89 8.22
CA LEU A 106 9.86 3.78 7.64
C LEU A 106 8.85 4.73 8.28
N VAL A 107 9.04 5.06 9.57
CA VAL A 107 8.10 5.85 10.35
C VAL A 107 8.82 7.09 10.87
N LYS A 108 8.24 8.27 10.65
CA LYS A 108 8.82 9.54 11.13
C LYS A 108 8.47 9.87 12.59
N GLU A 109 7.67 9.02 13.22
CA GLU A 109 7.13 9.21 14.58
C GLU A 109 7.67 8.15 15.54
N ASP A 110 8.15 8.62 16.70
CA ASP A 110 8.81 7.81 17.74
C ASP A 110 7.85 7.00 18.63
N GLU A 111 6.56 6.89 18.31
CA GLU A 111 5.56 6.27 19.22
C GLU A 111 5.40 4.75 19.07
N LEU A 112 5.93 4.14 18.00
CA LEU A 112 5.81 2.70 17.78
C LEU A 112 7.05 1.92 18.24
N ASP A 113 6.85 0.96 19.14
CA ASP A 113 7.86 -0.05 19.47
C ASP A 113 8.36 -0.74 18.20
N THR A 114 9.67 -0.68 17.94
CA THR A 114 10.33 -1.23 16.75
C THR A 114 10.02 -2.71 16.54
N SER A 115 9.78 -3.47 17.62
CA SER A 115 9.38 -4.88 17.54
C SER A 115 8.00 -5.04 16.90
N LYS A 116 7.03 -4.22 17.35
CA LYS A 116 5.68 -4.20 16.77
C LYS A 116 5.67 -3.64 15.35
N LEU A 117 6.44 -2.59 15.11
CA LEU A 117 6.61 -2.03 13.76
C LEU A 117 7.09 -3.11 12.79
N ARG A 118 8.12 -3.86 13.19
CA ARG A 118 8.64 -4.98 12.42
C ARG A 118 7.57 -6.03 12.16
N GLU A 119 6.85 -6.48 13.18
CA GLU A 119 5.77 -7.47 13.00
C GLU A 119 4.69 -6.99 12.03
N MET A 120 4.25 -5.74 12.15
CA MET A 120 3.25 -5.15 11.26
C MET A 120 3.75 -5.05 9.82
N VAL A 121 4.98 -4.57 9.61
CA VAL A 121 5.60 -4.48 8.28
C VAL A 121 5.74 -5.87 7.66
N PHE A 122 6.24 -6.86 8.42
CA PHE A 122 6.35 -8.23 7.93
C PHE A 122 4.99 -8.84 7.55
N ALA A 123 3.96 -8.61 8.37
CA ALA A 123 2.62 -9.08 8.07
C ALA A 123 2.07 -8.44 6.78
N ALA A 124 2.14 -7.11 6.67
CA ALA A 124 1.66 -6.35 5.51
C ALA A 124 2.43 -6.74 4.23
N SER A 125 3.76 -6.81 4.29
CA SER A 125 4.59 -7.26 3.15
C SER A 125 4.24 -8.69 2.74
N ARG A 126 3.97 -9.61 3.68
CA ARG A 126 3.50 -10.95 3.31
C ARG A 126 2.13 -10.94 2.64
N MET A 127 1.23 -10.04 3.02
CA MET A 127 -0.08 -9.93 2.37
C MET A 127 0.05 -9.49 0.91
N SER A 128 0.90 -8.50 0.63
CA SER A 128 1.15 -8.01 -0.73
C SER A 128 2.00 -8.97 -1.57
N HIS A 129 3.09 -9.52 -1.02
CA HIS A 129 4.00 -10.36 -1.80
C HIS A 129 3.49 -11.80 -2.00
N HIS A 130 2.84 -12.38 -0.98
CA HIS A 130 2.50 -13.80 -0.96
C HIS A 130 1.16 -14.12 -1.66
N CYS A 131 0.35 -13.09 -1.96
CA CYS A 131 -0.86 -13.20 -2.78
C CYS A 131 -0.56 -13.12 -4.30
N ALA A 132 0.51 -12.42 -4.68
CA ALA A 132 0.91 -12.21 -6.08
C ALA A 132 1.47 -13.46 -6.81
N LEU A 133 1.84 -14.52 -6.08
CA LEU A 133 2.66 -15.63 -6.59
C LEU A 133 2.03 -17.03 -6.48
N ARG A 134 0.74 -17.17 -6.15
CA ARG A 134 0.05 -18.48 -6.10
C ARG A 134 -1.33 -18.49 -6.73
#